data_AF-A0A2I1M8G9-F1
#
_entry.id   AF-A0A2I1M8G9-F1
#
_cell.length_a   1.000
_cell.length_b   1.000
_cell.length_c   1.000
_cell.angle_alpha   90.00
_cell.angle_beta   90.00
_cell.angle_gamma   90.00
#
_symmetry.space_group_name_H-M   'P 1'
#
loop_
_entity.id
_entity.type
_entity.pdbx_description
1 polymer ?
#
loop_
_entity_poly.entity_id
_entity_poly.type
_entity_poly.pdbx_seq_one_letter_code
_entity_poly.pdbx_strand_id
1 'polypeptide(L)'
;MKLGESIFDISYLVLVISLGLRLIFEDNRQAKLFAIMAMILGIGDSFHLIPRVISHLSPGGLEANVSALSWGKFVTSITMTIFYILYYYFYRNQSKDYDNKKKFLVYILATIRILFTLMPQNNWGSANESYAWGIYRNIPFLILGIFLIIWSYREKEKPGLKNMWWLILLSFAFYIPVVLFADKYPAIGALMMPKTIAYLFIVILGYKYFTKEFNKSSILALSITLAILGIFAGAFSRKFTKYYGFFDPTYLKLVHTHILTLGFLTLLGVYLIVRNYDDEKIIEISKAYHTYIIGFTIFIVTMILKGIYTIVSDGKETISLSAISGISGLGHTLLTIGIIWLMYKIFKLEKENLLLRRK
;
A
#
# COMPACT_ATOMS: atom_id res chain seq x y z
N MET A 1 -15.70 -1.91 14.65
CA MET A 1 -15.46 -1.44 13.27
C MET A 1 -14.21 -0.56 13.17
N LYS A 2 -14.14 0.58 13.90
CA LYS A 2 -13.00 1.53 13.90
C LYS A 2 -11.60 0.91 13.95
N LEU A 3 -11.37 -0.03 14.88
CA LEU A 3 -10.08 -0.71 15.02
C LEU A 3 -9.73 -1.56 13.77
N GLY A 4 -10.68 -2.37 13.29
CA GLY A 4 -10.49 -3.23 12.13
C GLY A 4 -10.18 -2.42 10.86
N GLU A 5 -10.92 -1.33 10.63
CA GLU A 5 -10.66 -0.41 9.52
C GLU A 5 -9.28 0.24 9.65
N SER A 6 -8.90 0.69 10.85
CA SER A 6 -7.60 1.34 11.05
C SER A 6 -6.42 0.39 10.83
N ILE A 7 -6.56 -0.88 11.24
CA ILE A 7 -5.56 -1.92 10.94
C ILE A 7 -5.49 -2.17 9.43
N PHE A 8 -6.65 -2.28 8.77
CA PHE A 8 -6.72 -2.49 7.33
C PHE A 8 -6.04 -1.36 6.56
N ASP A 9 -6.36 -0.11 6.88
CA ASP A 9 -5.84 1.08 6.20
C ASP A 9 -4.31 1.19 6.33
N ILE A 10 -3.78 1.02 7.55
CA ILE A 10 -2.32 1.05 7.77
C ILE A 10 -1.64 -0.15 7.10
N SER A 11 -2.22 -1.35 7.18
CA SER A 11 -1.68 -2.55 6.50
C SER A 11 -1.62 -2.35 4.99
N TYR A 12 -2.69 -1.82 4.41
CA TYR A 12 -2.79 -1.50 2.99
C TYR A 12 -1.70 -0.51 2.56
N LEU A 13 -1.55 0.61 3.27
CA LEU A 13 -0.55 1.63 2.96
C LEU A 13 0.88 1.06 3.04
N VAL A 14 1.19 0.33 4.13
CA VAL A 14 2.49 -0.31 4.30
C VAL A 14 2.76 -1.27 3.15
N LEU A 15 1.80 -2.13 2.78
CA LEU A 15 1.99 -3.11 1.72
C LEU A 15 2.13 -2.46 0.33
N VAL A 16 1.22 -1.57 -0.06
CA VAL A 16 1.24 -0.96 -1.40
C VAL A 16 2.51 -0.13 -1.62
N ILE A 17 2.91 0.67 -0.63
CA ILE A 17 4.11 1.49 -0.73
C ILE A 17 5.36 0.59 -0.74
N SER A 18 5.42 -0.45 0.10
CA SER A 18 6.56 -1.38 0.12
C SER A 18 6.71 -2.14 -1.20
N LEU A 19 5.62 -2.67 -1.75
CA LEU A 19 5.63 -3.38 -3.03
C LEU A 19 5.99 -2.44 -4.19
N GLY A 20 5.47 -1.20 -4.17
CA GLY A 20 5.79 -0.17 -5.15
C GLY A 20 7.28 0.20 -5.12
N LEU A 21 7.83 0.49 -3.95
CA LEU A 21 9.27 0.79 -3.79
C LEU A 21 10.15 -0.37 -4.21
N ARG A 22 9.80 -1.61 -3.83
CA ARG A 22 10.56 -2.80 -4.22
C ARG A 22 10.66 -2.87 -5.76
N LEU A 23 9.55 -2.70 -6.48
CA LEU A 23 9.53 -2.81 -7.94
C LEU A 23 10.46 -1.83 -8.68
N ILE A 24 10.91 -0.76 -8.03
CA ILE A 24 11.89 0.18 -8.62
C ILE A 24 13.23 -0.52 -8.91
N PHE A 25 13.58 -1.53 -8.11
CA PHE A 25 14.84 -2.27 -8.21
C PHE A 25 14.83 -3.37 -9.28
N GLU A 26 13.73 -3.57 -9.99
CA GLU A 26 13.67 -4.49 -11.11
C GLU A 26 14.18 -3.78 -12.40
N ASP A 27 15.01 -4.45 -13.18
CA ASP A 27 15.63 -3.88 -14.39
C ASP A 27 14.64 -3.64 -15.55
N ASN A 28 13.39 -4.06 -15.39
CA ASN A 28 12.35 -3.94 -16.39
C ASN A 28 11.67 -2.55 -16.35
N ARG A 29 11.65 -1.83 -17.49
CA ARG A 29 10.95 -0.53 -17.63
C ARG A 29 9.46 -0.60 -17.28
N GLN A 30 8.79 -1.72 -17.58
CA GLN A 30 7.38 -1.94 -17.20
C GLN A 30 7.23 -2.17 -15.70
N ALA A 31 8.19 -2.83 -15.05
CA ALA A 31 8.19 -2.96 -13.59
C ALA A 31 8.31 -1.58 -12.93
N LYS A 32 9.17 -0.69 -13.46
CA LYS A 32 9.29 0.70 -13.00
C LYS A 32 8.02 1.54 -13.24
N LEU A 33 7.35 1.36 -14.38
CA LEU A 33 6.03 1.98 -14.61
C LEU A 33 5.02 1.53 -13.54
N PHE A 34 4.98 0.23 -13.27
CA PHE A 34 4.08 -0.36 -12.29
C PHE A 34 4.44 0.02 -10.84
N ALA A 35 5.72 0.20 -10.55
CA ALA A 35 6.22 0.78 -9.31
C ALA A 35 5.63 2.17 -9.09
N ILE A 36 5.72 3.05 -10.09
CA ILE A 36 5.16 4.40 -10.04
C ILE A 36 3.64 4.35 -9.84
N MET A 37 2.95 3.42 -10.51
CA MET A 37 1.50 3.22 -10.30
C MET A 37 1.18 2.88 -8.83
N ALA A 38 1.86 1.91 -8.26
CA ALA A 38 1.67 1.51 -6.86
C ALA A 38 2.02 2.65 -5.89
N MET A 39 3.09 3.39 -6.16
CA MET A 39 3.50 4.53 -5.34
C MET A 39 2.49 5.69 -5.39
N ILE A 40 1.97 6.05 -6.57
CA ILE A 40 0.95 7.09 -6.70
C ILE A 40 -0.35 6.70 -6.01
N LEU A 41 -0.73 5.42 -6.11
CA LEU A 41 -1.89 4.87 -5.42
C LEU A 41 -1.70 4.95 -3.89
N GLY A 42 -0.63 4.36 -3.36
CA GLY A 42 -0.39 4.32 -1.92
C GLY A 42 -0.17 5.70 -1.29
N ILE A 43 0.65 6.56 -1.91
CA ILE A 43 0.87 7.94 -1.44
C ILE A 43 -0.42 8.75 -1.57
N GLY A 44 -1.13 8.67 -2.69
CA GLY A 44 -2.38 9.39 -2.89
C GLY A 44 -3.45 9.00 -1.88
N ASP A 45 -3.62 7.70 -1.62
CA ASP A 45 -4.58 7.21 -0.64
C ASP A 45 -4.19 7.57 0.81
N SER A 46 -2.91 7.75 1.11
CA SER A 46 -2.47 8.18 2.44
C SER A 46 -3.10 9.52 2.87
N PHE A 47 -3.41 10.42 1.93
CA PHE A 47 -4.01 11.73 2.22
C PHE A 47 -5.44 11.65 2.77
N HIS A 48 -6.15 10.54 2.57
CA HIS A 48 -7.46 10.33 3.18
C HIS A 48 -7.48 9.19 4.21
N LEU A 49 -6.65 8.15 4.02
CA LEU A 49 -6.56 7.02 4.94
C LEU A 49 -5.88 7.40 6.26
N ILE A 50 -4.81 8.21 6.25
CA ILE A 50 -4.17 8.66 7.50
C ILE A 50 -5.13 9.53 8.32
N PRO A 51 -5.80 10.57 7.74
CA PRO A 51 -6.84 11.30 8.48
C PRO A 51 -7.99 10.43 8.97
N ARG A 52 -8.40 9.41 8.21
CA ARG A 52 -9.42 8.44 8.66
C ARG A 52 -8.96 7.63 9.86
N VAL A 53 -7.74 7.11 9.84
CA VAL A 53 -7.14 6.41 11.00
C VAL A 53 -7.09 7.35 12.20
N ILE A 54 -6.59 8.57 12.04
CA ILE A 54 -6.58 9.58 13.11
C ILE A 54 -7.98 9.82 13.66
N SER A 55 -8.97 9.98 12.79
CA SER A 55 -10.37 10.19 13.15
C SER A 55 -10.90 9.04 14.02
N HIS A 56 -10.65 7.80 13.61
CA HIS A 56 -11.08 6.62 14.35
C HIS A 56 -10.45 6.49 15.73
N LEU A 57 -9.20 6.94 15.87
CA LEU A 57 -8.41 6.84 17.09
C LEU A 57 -8.57 8.06 18.00
N SER A 58 -9.08 9.18 17.48
CA SER A 58 -9.32 10.41 18.24
C SER A 58 -10.74 10.46 18.83
N PRO A 59 -10.95 11.15 19.98
CA PRO A 59 -12.27 11.28 20.60
C PRO A 59 -13.32 11.97 19.71
N GLY A 60 -12.88 12.93 18.88
CA GLY A 60 -13.73 13.72 18.00
C GLY A 60 -14.20 13.00 16.73
N GLY A 61 -13.76 11.76 16.50
CA GLY A 61 -14.24 10.95 15.37
C GLY A 61 -13.94 11.57 14.00
N LEU A 62 -14.78 11.20 13.02
CA LEU A 62 -14.70 11.71 11.64
C LEU A 62 -15.09 13.19 11.55
N GLU A 63 -16.00 13.65 12.41
CA GLU A 63 -16.51 15.02 12.42
C GLU A 63 -15.42 16.05 12.75
N ALA A 64 -14.50 15.70 13.66
CA ALA A 64 -13.38 16.58 14.01
C ALA A 64 -12.32 16.73 12.90
N ASN A 65 -12.33 15.85 11.89
CA ASN A 65 -11.28 15.79 10.86
C ASN A 65 -11.85 15.96 9.44
N VAL A 66 -13.07 16.48 9.31
CA VAL A 66 -13.79 16.67 8.05
C VAL A 66 -12.94 17.37 6.99
N SER A 67 -12.24 18.45 7.36
CA SER A 67 -11.43 19.20 6.38
C SER A 67 -10.29 18.35 5.81
N ALA A 68 -9.58 17.60 6.65
CA ALA A 68 -8.50 16.72 6.23
C ALA A 68 -9.01 15.56 5.37
N LEU A 69 -10.15 14.96 5.74
CA LEU A 69 -10.82 13.93 4.94
C LEU A 69 -11.25 14.46 3.56
N SER A 70 -11.77 15.69 3.52
CA SER A 70 -12.22 16.34 2.29
C SER A 70 -11.05 16.63 1.33
N TRP A 71 -9.98 17.24 1.83
CA TRP A 71 -8.75 17.44 1.05
C TRP A 71 -8.10 16.11 0.65
N GLY A 72 -8.23 15.08 1.47
CA GLY A 72 -7.83 13.72 1.13
C GLY A 72 -8.54 13.20 -0.12
N LYS A 73 -9.87 13.35 -0.21
CA LYS A 73 -10.65 12.97 -1.40
C LYS A 73 -10.23 13.76 -2.64
N PHE A 74 -9.90 15.04 -2.49
CA PHE A 74 -9.38 15.87 -3.58
C PHE A 74 -8.09 15.27 -4.15
N VAL A 75 -7.10 15.00 -3.28
CA VAL A 75 -5.83 14.40 -3.70
C VAL A 75 -6.06 13.04 -4.35
N THR A 76 -6.86 12.17 -3.71
CA THR A 76 -7.19 10.86 -4.26
C THR A 76 -7.91 10.94 -5.62
N SER A 77 -8.76 11.94 -5.86
CA SER A 77 -9.40 12.14 -7.17
C SER A 77 -8.35 12.37 -8.27
N ILE A 78 -7.34 13.19 -7.99
CA ILE A 78 -6.23 13.48 -8.91
C ILE A 78 -5.34 12.24 -9.08
N THR A 79 -4.86 11.64 -7.99
CA THR A 79 -3.92 10.51 -8.05
C THR A 79 -4.55 9.28 -8.68
N MET A 80 -5.84 9.00 -8.43
CA MET A 80 -6.56 7.93 -9.10
C MET A 80 -6.70 8.18 -10.61
N THR A 81 -6.86 9.43 -11.03
CA THR A 81 -6.87 9.77 -12.46
C THR A 81 -5.53 9.43 -13.09
N ILE A 82 -4.44 9.84 -12.45
CA ILE A 82 -3.07 9.55 -12.93
C ILE A 82 -2.80 8.04 -12.91
N PHE A 83 -3.24 7.33 -11.88
CA PHE A 83 -3.14 5.86 -11.80
C PHE A 83 -3.74 5.18 -13.03
N TYR A 84 -4.93 5.59 -13.47
CA TYR A 84 -5.58 5.00 -14.64
C TYR A 84 -4.95 5.42 -15.98
N ILE A 85 -4.34 6.61 -16.07
CA ILE A 85 -3.49 6.97 -17.21
C ILE A 85 -2.28 6.02 -17.26
N LEU A 86 -1.59 5.81 -16.15
CA LEU A 86 -0.44 4.91 -16.09
C LEU A 86 -0.84 3.45 -16.34
N TYR A 87 -1.99 3.01 -15.84
CA TYR A 87 -2.56 1.70 -16.16
C TYR A 87 -2.82 1.57 -17.67
N TYR A 88 -3.34 2.62 -18.34
CA TYR A 88 -3.49 2.60 -19.79
C TYR A 88 -2.14 2.42 -20.51
N TYR A 89 -1.07 3.04 -20.03
CA TYR A 89 0.27 2.80 -20.58
C TYR A 89 0.78 1.39 -20.34
N PHE A 90 0.49 0.80 -19.17
CA PHE A 90 0.76 -0.61 -18.92
C PHE A 90 -0.03 -1.50 -19.88
N TYR A 91 -1.34 -1.28 -20.03
CA TYR A 91 -2.19 -1.96 -21.01
C TYR A 91 -1.60 -1.88 -22.42
N ARG A 92 -1.29 -0.66 -22.91
CA ARG A 92 -0.72 -0.39 -24.23
C ARG A 92 0.55 -1.18 -24.50
N ASN A 93 1.41 -1.34 -23.50
CA ASN A 93 2.64 -2.10 -23.63
C ASN A 93 2.39 -3.61 -23.65
N GLN A 94 1.45 -4.12 -22.84
CA GLN A 94 1.15 -5.57 -22.79
C GLN A 94 0.35 -6.05 -23.99
N SER A 95 -0.61 -5.24 -24.48
CA SER A 95 -1.43 -5.56 -25.64
C SER A 95 -0.72 -5.29 -26.97
N LYS A 96 0.29 -4.41 -26.97
CA LYS A 96 0.89 -3.79 -28.17
C LYS A 96 -0.10 -2.98 -29.00
N ASP A 97 -1.19 -2.52 -28.36
CA ASP A 97 -2.18 -1.65 -28.97
C ASP A 97 -1.78 -0.17 -28.82
N TYR A 98 -1.25 0.39 -29.90
CA TYR A 98 -0.76 1.76 -29.93
C TYR A 98 -1.77 2.78 -30.51
N ASP A 99 -3.06 2.45 -30.57
CA ASP A 99 -4.11 3.31 -31.14
C ASP A 99 -4.15 4.72 -30.51
N ASN A 100 -3.94 5.73 -31.36
CA ASN A 100 -3.95 7.14 -30.96
C ASN A 100 -5.34 7.63 -30.55
N LYS A 101 -6.43 7.03 -31.07
CA LYS A 101 -7.81 7.39 -30.67
C LYS A 101 -8.05 7.01 -29.21
N LYS A 102 -7.65 5.80 -28.80
CA LYS A 102 -7.72 5.35 -27.39
C LYS A 102 -6.91 6.27 -26.49
N LYS A 103 -5.68 6.59 -26.90
CA LYS A 103 -4.80 7.50 -26.16
C LYS A 103 -5.46 8.87 -25.95
N PHE A 104 -5.97 9.48 -27.02
CA PHE A 104 -6.62 10.79 -26.96
C PHE A 104 -7.87 10.77 -26.07
N LEU A 105 -8.69 9.72 -26.17
CA LEU A 105 -9.86 9.53 -25.32
C LEU A 105 -9.48 9.46 -23.83
N VAL A 106 -8.44 8.70 -23.47
CA VAL A 106 -7.93 8.61 -22.09
C VAL A 106 -7.51 9.99 -21.58
N TYR A 107 -6.74 10.74 -22.38
CA TYR A 107 -6.27 12.07 -22.00
C TYR A 107 -7.41 13.10 -21.88
N ILE A 108 -8.39 13.08 -22.78
CA ILE A 108 -9.57 13.94 -22.67
C ILE A 108 -10.33 13.65 -21.38
N LEU A 109 -10.69 12.40 -21.12
CA LEU A 109 -11.46 12.02 -19.93
C LEU A 109 -10.73 12.37 -18.65
N ALA A 110 -9.41 12.12 -18.61
CA ALA A 110 -8.56 12.49 -17.49
C ALA A 110 -8.50 14.02 -17.28
N THR A 111 -8.34 14.78 -18.36
CA THR A 111 -8.28 16.25 -18.30
C THR A 111 -9.60 16.82 -17.80
N ILE A 112 -10.73 16.37 -18.35
CA ILE A 112 -12.07 16.77 -17.90
C ILE A 112 -12.23 16.47 -16.41
N ARG A 113 -11.84 15.27 -15.95
CA ARG A 113 -11.92 14.91 -14.54
C ARG A 113 -11.07 15.81 -13.65
N ILE A 114 -9.84 16.12 -14.05
CA ILE A 114 -8.95 16.98 -13.29
C ILE A 114 -9.55 18.39 -13.22
N LEU A 115 -10.02 18.94 -14.34
CA LEU A 115 -10.67 20.25 -14.37
C LEU A 115 -11.88 20.29 -13.45
N PHE A 116 -12.78 19.30 -13.53
CA PHE A 116 -13.93 19.20 -12.62
C PHE A 116 -13.54 19.01 -11.16
N THR A 117 -12.39 18.40 -10.87
CA THR A 117 -11.88 18.25 -9.49
C THR A 117 -11.33 19.58 -8.94
N LEU A 118 -10.74 20.41 -9.81
CA LEU A 118 -10.17 21.72 -9.44
C LEU A 118 -11.22 22.82 -9.28
N MET A 119 -12.42 22.62 -9.81
CA MET A 119 -13.51 23.61 -9.73
C MET A 119 -13.85 23.95 -8.26
N PRO A 120 -13.96 25.24 -7.89
CA PRO A 120 -14.23 25.64 -6.50
C PRO A 120 -15.58 25.15 -5.98
N GLN A 121 -16.53 24.87 -6.88
CA GLN A 121 -17.86 24.38 -6.56
C GLN A 121 -17.88 22.99 -5.90
N ASN A 122 -16.75 22.26 -5.89
CA ASN A 122 -16.62 21.04 -5.10
C ASN A 122 -16.70 21.29 -3.58
N ASN A 123 -16.42 22.52 -3.13
CA ASN A 123 -16.42 22.93 -1.74
C ASN A 123 -15.47 22.09 -0.86
N TRP A 124 -14.26 21.85 -1.35
CA TRP A 124 -13.23 21.09 -0.65
C TRP A 124 -12.87 21.70 0.69
N GLY A 125 -12.56 20.85 1.67
CA GLY A 125 -12.18 21.26 3.02
C GLY A 125 -13.36 21.61 3.93
N SER A 126 -14.60 21.47 3.44
CA SER A 126 -15.84 21.75 4.17
C SER A 126 -16.60 20.47 4.55
N ALA A 127 -17.54 20.59 5.49
CA ALA A 127 -18.48 19.51 5.84
C ALA A 127 -19.55 19.27 4.78
N ASN A 128 -19.84 20.29 3.96
CA ASN A 128 -20.90 20.27 2.96
C ASN A 128 -20.29 20.24 1.56
N GLU A 129 -19.53 19.17 1.26
CA GLU A 129 -19.05 18.90 -0.09
C GLU A 129 -20.22 18.84 -1.07
N SER A 130 -20.03 19.37 -2.29
CA SER A 130 -21.12 19.36 -3.27
C SER A 130 -21.35 17.96 -3.83
N TYR A 131 -22.52 17.38 -3.53
CA TYR A 131 -22.96 16.09 -4.08
C TYR A 131 -22.97 16.09 -5.62
N ALA A 132 -23.53 17.15 -6.24
CA ALA A 132 -23.61 17.27 -7.70
C ALA A 132 -22.23 17.29 -8.37
N TRP A 133 -21.29 18.08 -7.84
CA TRP A 133 -19.91 18.09 -8.35
C TRP A 133 -19.15 16.80 -8.04
N GLY A 134 -19.52 16.12 -6.96
CA GLY A 134 -19.14 14.73 -6.68
C GLY A 134 -19.52 13.78 -7.81
N ILE A 135 -20.73 13.90 -8.36
CA ILE A 135 -21.16 13.12 -9.52
C ILE A 135 -20.40 13.56 -10.78
N TYR A 136 -20.36 14.86 -11.08
CA TYR A 136 -19.76 15.39 -12.31
C TYR A 136 -18.30 14.97 -12.50
N ARG A 137 -17.46 15.07 -11.47
CA ARG A 137 -16.05 14.64 -11.54
C ARG A 137 -15.88 13.13 -11.67
N ASN A 138 -16.89 12.34 -11.32
CA ASN A 138 -16.86 10.88 -11.37
C ASN A 138 -17.45 10.29 -12.66
N ILE A 139 -18.30 11.01 -13.40
CA ILE A 139 -18.77 10.59 -14.73
C ILE A 139 -17.60 10.31 -15.71
N PRO A 140 -16.66 11.25 -15.97
CA PRO A 140 -15.53 10.98 -16.87
C PRO A 140 -14.63 9.86 -16.34
N PHE A 141 -14.54 9.71 -15.01
CA PHE A 141 -13.79 8.61 -14.40
C PHE A 141 -14.42 7.25 -14.67
N LEU A 142 -15.73 7.15 -14.52
CA LEU A 142 -16.48 5.93 -14.76
C LEU A 142 -16.38 5.52 -16.22
N ILE A 143 -16.52 6.47 -17.15
CA ILE A 143 -16.35 6.24 -18.59
C ILE A 143 -14.95 5.70 -18.89
N LEU A 144 -13.90 6.34 -18.34
CA LEU A 144 -12.52 5.87 -18.47
C LEU A 144 -12.35 4.44 -17.93
N GLY A 145 -12.93 4.16 -16.75
CA GLY A 145 -12.94 2.85 -16.13
C GLY A 145 -13.58 1.78 -17.01
N ILE A 146 -14.77 2.05 -17.54
CA ILE A 146 -15.50 1.14 -18.45
C ILE A 146 -14.66 0.81 -19.68
N PHE A 147 -14.06 1.82 -20.33
CA PHE A 147 -13.19 1.56 -21.48
C PHE A 147 -12.00 0.67 -21.14
N LEU A 148 -11.32 0.94 -20.02
CA LEU A 148 -10.18 0.15 -19.58
C LEU A 148 -10.57 -1.28 -19.20
N ILE A 149 -11.74 -1.49 -18.60
CA ILE A 149 -12.28 -2.84 -18.34
C ILE A 149 -12.49 -3.58 -19.66
N ILE A 150 -13.20 -2.97 -20.62
CA ILE A 150 -13.50 -3.60 -21.91
C ILE A 150 -12.22 -3.93 -22.68
N TRP A 151 -11.28 -2.99 -22.75
CA TRP A 151 -10.01 -3.19 -23.46
C TRP A 151 -9.14 -4.27 -22.79
N SER A 152 -9.07 -4.27 -21.46
CA SER A 152 -8.31 -5.28 -20.72
C SER A 152 -8.96 -6.66 -20.80
N TYR A 153 -10.29 -6.73 -20.88
CA TYR A 153 -11.01 -7.99 -21.07
C TYR A 153 -10.73 -8.60 -22.45
N ARG A 154 -10.72 -7.77 -23.51
CA ARG A 154 -10.38 -8.22 -24.88
C ARG A 154 -8.96 -8.78 -24.96
N GLU A 155 -8.05 -8.21 -24.19
CA GLU A 155 -6.63 -8.60 -24.17
C GLU A 155 -6.26 -9.49 -22.95
N LYS A 156 -7.25 -10.14 -22.31
CA LYS A 156 -7.03 -10.92 -21.07
C LYS A 156 -6.04 -12.08 -21.23
N GLU A 157 -5.86 -12.60 -22.44
CA GLU A 157 -4.89 -13.68 -22.70
C GLU A 157 -3.43 -13.17 -22.69
N LYS A 158 -3.21 -11.85 -22.76
CA LYS A 158 -1.87 -11.27 -22.70
C LYS A 158 -1.29 -11.38 -21.28
N PRO A 159 -0.01 -11.76 -21.13
CA PRO A 159 0.65 -11.80 -19.83
C PRO A 159 0.53 -10.47 -19.07
N GLY A 160 0.16 -10.53 -17.79
CA GLY A 160 -0.02 -9.35 -16.95
C GLY A 160 -1.42 -8.71 -17.02
N LEU A 161 -2.26 -9.01 -18.03
CA LEU A 161 -3.60 -8.44 -18.16
C LEU A 161 -4.74 -9.38 -17.70
N LYS A 162 -4.50 -10.69 -17.64
CA LYS A 162 -5.49 -11.73 -17.31
C LYS A 162 -6.49 -11.37 -16.21
N ASN A 163 -5.99 -10.85 -15.09
CA ASN A 163 -6.82 -10.55 -13.93
C ASN A 163 -7.20 -9.07 -13.80
N MET A 164 -6.63 -8.19 -14.62
CA MET A 164 -6.76 -6.75 -14.41
C MET A 164 -8.18 -6.26 -14.70
N TRP A 165 -8.84 -6.79 -15.73
CA TRP A 165 -10.17 -6.36 -16.11
C TRP A 165 -11.21 -6.56 -14.99
N TRP A 166 -11.22 -7.72 -14.33
CA TRP A 166 -12.22 -8.02 -13.31
C TRP A 166 -11.88 -7.37 -11.98
N LEU A 167 -10.60 -7.15 -11.67
CA LEU A 167 -10.19 -6.37 -10.50
C LEU A 167 -10.59 -4.89 -10.63
N ILE A 168 -10.41 -4.30 -11.82
CA ILE A 168 -10.88 -2.94 -12.10
C ILE A 168 -12.40 -2.88 -12.03
N LEU A 169 -13.10 -3.86 -12.63
CA LEU A 169 -14.56 -3.98 -12.56
C LEU A 169 -15.04 -4.03 -11.11
N LEU A 170 -14.46 -4.90 -10.28
CA LEU A 170 -14.80 -5.06 -8.87
C LEU A 170 -14.59 -3.75 -8.10
N SER A 171 -13.48 -3.06 -8.34
CA SER A 171 -13.22 -1.74 -7.76
C SER A 171 -14.32 -0.73 -8.11
N PHE A 172 -14.72 -0.63 -9.39
CA PHE A 172 -15.76 0.31 -9.81
C PHE A 172 -17.15 -0.11 -9.30
N ALA A 173 -17.45 -1.41 -9.26
CA ALA A 173 -18.70 -1.95 -8.75
C ALA A 173 -18.93 -1.56 -7.28
N PHE A 174 -17.89 -1.59 -6.45
CA PHE A 174 -17.97 -1.13 -5.06
C PHE A 174 -17.88 0.40 -4.92
N TYR A 175 -17.21 1.09 -5.85
CA TYR A 175 -17.07 2.54 -5.81
C TYR A 175 -18.36 3.30 -6.14
N ILE A 176 -19.13 2.84 -7.12
CA ILE A 176 -20.34 3.54 -7.60
C ILE A 176 -21.38 3.73 -6.47
N PRO A 177 -21.76 2.70 -5.70
CA PRO A 177 -22.70 2.87 -4.59
C PRO A 177 -22.19 3.85 -3.53
N VAL A 178 -20.88 3.84 -3.26
CA VAL A 178 -20.25 4.75 -2.29
C VAL A 178 -20.40 6.20 -2.74
N VAL A 179 -20.12 6.51 -4.01
CA VAL A 179 -20.24 7.88 -4.53
C VAL A 179 -21.69 8.36 -4.52
N LEU A 180 -22.64 7.48 -4.84
CA LEU A 180 -24.04 7.87 -5.00
C LEU A 180 -24.80 7.95 -3.68
N PHE A 181 -24.44 7.13 -2.68
CA PHE A 181 -25.32 6.88 -1.54
C PHE A 181 -24.64 6.95 -0.16
N ALA A 182 -23.31 7.08 -0.05
CA ALA A 182 -22.65 7.09 1.26
C ALA A 182 -23.07 8.26 2.15
N ASP A 183 -23.41 9.42 1.56
CA ASP A 183 -23.90 10.58 2.32
C ASP A 183 -25.30 10.34 2.92
N LYS A 184 -26.12 9.51 2.28
CA LYS A 184 -27.47 9.17 2.75
C LYS A 184 -27.48 7.95 3.67
N TYR A 185 -26.65 6.96 3.38
CA TYR A 185 -26.55 5.70 4.11
C TYR A 185 -25.08 5.43 4.47
N PRO A 186 -24.61 5.88 5.66
CA PRO A 186 -23.20 5.79 6.04
C PRO A 186 -22.62 4.37 5.98
N ALA A 187 -23.43 3.34 6.22
CA ALA A 187 -23.02 1.93 6.12
C ALA A 187 -22.50 1.55 4.73
N ILE A 188 -22.96 2.20 3.65
CA ILE A 188 -22.47 1.96 2.28
C ILE A 188 -20.99 2.34 2.16
N GLY A 189 -20.51 3.27 2.99
CA GLY A 189 -19.09 3.62 3.06
C GLY A 189 -18.16 2.42 3.32
N ALA A 190 -18.65 1.34 3.95
CA ALA A 190 -17.87 0.13 4.19
C ALA A 190 -17.41 -0.57 2.89
N LEU A 191 -18.09 -0.33 1.75
CA LEU A 191 -17.68 -0.84 0.44
C LEU A 191 -16.35 -0.24 -0.06
N MET A 192 -15.84 0.80 0.60
CA MET A 192 -14.48 1.28 0.35
C MET A 192 -13.43 0.19 0.62
N MET A 193 -13.60 -0.68 1.62
CA MET A 193 -12.61 -1.73 1.92
C MET A 193 -12.50 -2.78 0.80
N PRO A 194 -13.59 -3.42 0.32
CA PRO A 194 -13.52 -4.31 -0.84
C PRO A 194 -12.95 -3.66 -2.11
N LYS A 195 -13.27 -2.38 -2.36
CA LYS A 195 -12.64 -1.60 -3.45
C LYS A 195 -11.12 -1.54 -3.27
N THR A 196 -10.65 -1.16 -2.09
CA THR A 196 -9.22 -1.04 -1.78
C THR A 196 -8.50 -2.39 -1.88
N ILE A 197 -9.16 -3.49 -1.49
CA ILE A 197 -8.66 -4.86 -1.69
C ILE A 197 -8.45 -5.15 -3.18
N ALA A 198 -9.37 -4.75 -4.05
CA ALA A 198 -9.21 -4.94 -5.49
C ALA A 198 -7.95 -4.24 -6.03
N TYR A 199 -7.68 -3.00 -5.60
CA TYR A 199 -6.44 -2.30 -5.96
C TYR A 199 -5.19 -2.93 -5.36
N LEU A 200 -5.25 -3.39 -4.11
CA LEU A 200 -4.15 -4.13 -3.50
C LEU A 200 -3.82 -5.38 -4.33
N PHE A 201 -4.82 -6.10 -4.82
CA PHE A 201 -4.60 -7.24 -5.71
C PHE A 201 -4.04 -6.86 -7.07
N ILE A 202 -4.43 -5.71 -7.66
CA ILE A 202 -3.77 -5.18 -8.86
C ILE A 202 -2.26 -5.03 -8.58
N VAL A 203 -1.91 -4.42 -7.45
CA VAL A 203 -0.51 -4.22 -7.04
C VAL A 203 0.23 -5.54 -6.82
N ILE A 204 -0.36 -6.47 -6.06
CA ILE A 204 0.23 -7.79 -5.75
C ILE A 204 0.43 -8.61 -7.03
N LEU A 205 -0.53 -8.62 -7.95
CA LEU A 205 -0.43 -9.39 -9.18
C LEU A 205 0.60 -8.78 -10.14
N GLY A 206 0.68 -7.45 -10.23
CA GLY A 206 1.75 -6.79 -10.97
C GLY A 206 3.12 -7.08 -10.37
N TYR A 207 3.25 -7.03 -9.04
CA TYR A 207 4.47 -7.41 -8.34
C TYR A 207 4.89 -8.84 -8.68
N LYS A 208 3.99 -9.83 -8.51
CA LYS A 208 4.25 -11.23 -8.86
C LYS A 208 4.59 -11.43 -10.34
N TYR A 209 3.99 -10.64 -11.23
CA TYR A 209 4.26 -10.72 -12.66
C TYR A 209 5.70 -10.32 -12.99
N PHE A 210 6.22 -9.27 -12.36
CA PHE A 210 7.57 -8.79 -12.59
C PHE A 210 8.63 -9.56 -11.80
N THR A 211 8.26 -10.19 -10.68
CA THR A 211 9.23 -10.76 -9.74
C THR A 211 8.94 -12.22 -9.46
N LYS A 212 9.10 -13.04 -10.51
CA LYS A 212 8.64 -14.43 -10.55
C LYS A 212 9.41 -15.36 -9.61
N GLU A 213 10.69 -15.07 -9.35
CA GLU A 213 11.57 -15.98 -8.62
C GLU A 213 12.13 -15.32 -7.37
N PHE A 214 12.12 -16.07 -6.27
CA PHE A 214 12.79 -15.67 -5.04
C PHE A 214 14.28 -15.98 -5.16
N ASN A 215 15.09 -14.93 -5.18
CA ASN A 215 16.54 -15.01 -5.37
C ASN A 215 17.26 -14.05 -4.41
N LYS A 216 18.59 -14.10 -4.41
CA LYS A 216 19.42 -13.22 -3.55
C LYS A 216 19.20 -11.73 -3.80
N SER A 217 18.95 -11.31 -5.04
CA SER A 217 18.66 -9.91 -5.35
C SER A 217 17.32 -9.45 -4.77
N SER A 218 16.34 -10.35 -4.63
CA SER A 218 15.07 -10.06 -3.96
C SER A 218 15.26 -9.69 -2.49
N ILE A 219 16.18 -10.37 -1.79
CA ILE A 219 16.51 -10.09 -0.39
C ILE A 219 17.17 -8.71 -0.28
N LEU A 220 18.14 -8.41 -1.15
CA LEU A 220 18.81 -7.10 -1.18
C LEU A 220 17.84 -5.97 -1.53
N ALA A 221 16.99 -6.16 -2.54
CA ALA A 221 16.00 -5.17 -2.96
C ALA A 221 15.02 -4.86 -1.82
N LEU A 222 14.56 -5.87 -1.07
CA LEU A 222 13.70 -5.62 0.10
C LEU A 222 14.46 -4.93 1.22
N SER A 223 15.73 -5.30 1.48
CA SER A 223 16.58 -4.62 2.46
C SER A 223 16.69 -3.12 2.17
N ILE A 224 17.02 -2.74 0.93
CA ILE A 224 17.11 -1.33 0.51
C ILE A 224 15.74 -0.64 0.57
N THR A 225 14.65 -1.34 0.19
CA THR A 225 13.29 -0.83 0.33
C THR A 225 12.97 -0.46 1.79
N LEU A 226 13.36 -1.33 2.73
CA LEU A 226 13.17 -1.08 4.16
C LEU A 226 14.07 0.03 4.68
N ALA A 227 15.28 0.23 4.14
CA ALA A 227 16.10 1.40 4.46
C ALA A 227 15.37 2.71 4.10
N ILE A 228 14.83 2.78 2.88
CA ILE A 228 14.08 3.95 2.40
C ILE A 228 12.87 4.19 3.32
N LEU A 229 12.07 3.15 3.58
CA LEU A 229 10.90 3.25 4.45
C LEU A 229 11.27 3.65 5.89
N GLY A 230 12.39 3.16 6.43
CA GLY A 230 12.87 3.51 7.76
C GLY A 230 13.21 4.99 7.88
N ILE A 231 13.87 5.56 6.86
CA ILE A 231 14.17 7.01 6.80
C ILE A 231 12.87 7.82 6.76
N PHE A 232 11.92 7.46 5.90
CA PHE A 232 10.62 8.12 5.83
C PHE A 232 9.82 7.99 7.13
N ALA A 233 9.82 6.83 7.77
CA ALA A 233 9.16 6.62 9.05
C ALA A 233 9.74 7.51 10.16
N GLY A 234 11.06 7.72 10.16
CA GLY A 234 11.73 8.62 11.11
C GLY A 234 11.32 10.08 10.89
N ALA A 235 11.26 10.52 9.63
CA ALA A 235 10.78 11.86 9.29
C ALA A 235 9.30 12.06 9.65
N PHE A 236 8.45 11.08 9.32
CA PHE A 236 7.03 11.08 9.65
C PHE A 236 6.81 11.19 11.16
N SER A 237 7.44 10.32 11.94
CA SER A 237 7.31 10.29 13.40
C SER A 237 7.65 11.63 14.05
N ARG A 238 8.76 12.27 13.64
CA ARG A 238 9.16 13.59 14.14
C ARG A 238 8.17 14.69 13.78
N LYS A 239 7.69 14.72 12.53
CA LYS A 239 6.73 15.75 12.06
C LYS A 239 5.36 15.56 12.72
N PHE A 240 4.91 14.32 12.83
CA PHE A 240 3.62 13.96 13.41
C PHE A 240 3.55 14.31 14.89
N THR A 241 4.55 13.88 15.67
CA THR A 241 4.64 14.22 17.12
C THR A 241 4.73 15.72 17.35
N LYS A 242 5.52 16.44 16.53
CA LYS A 242 5.60 17.91 16.60
C LYS A 242 4.26 18.58 16.27
N TYR A 243 3.54 18.09 15.26
CA TYR A 243 2.24 18.65 14.87
C TYR A 243 1.21 18.55 16.00
N TYR A 244 1.19 17.44 16.74
CA TYR A 244 0.32 17.23 17.89
C TYR A 244 0.89 17.74 19.23
N GLY A 245 2.07 18.37 19.24
CA GLY A 245 2.72 18.80 20.48
C GLY A 245 3.04 17.66 21.47
N PHE A 246 3.23 16.43 20.98
CA PHE A 246 3.40 15.24 21.81
C PHE A 246 4.89 14.90 22.04
N PHE A 247 5.35 15.04 23.29
CA PHE A 247 6.77 14.86 23.63
C PHE A 247 7.09 13.57 24.38
N ASP A 248 6.09 12.85 24.88
CA ASP A 248 6.26 11.61 25.65
C ASP A 248 6.73 10.41 24.80
N PRO A 249 7.15 9.30 25.45
CA PRO A 249 7.44 8.05 24.76
C PRO A 249 6.23 7.52 23.97
N THR A 250 6.47 7.07 22.74
CA THR A 250 5.44 6.45 21.88
C THR A 250 6.10 5.44 20.95
N TYR A 251 5.40 4.34 20.64
CA TYR A 251 5.87 3.35 19.66
C TYR A 251 6.17 3.98 18.30
N LEU A 252 5.50 5.08 17.93
CA LEU A 252 5.75 5.76 16.66
C LEU A 252 7.18 6.29 16.56
N LYS A 253 7.79 6.71 17.68
CA LYS A 253 9.21 7.15 17.73
C LYS A 253 10.17 5.98 17.51
N LEU A 254 9.76 4.75 17.80
CA LEU A 254 10.56 3.53 17.66
C LEU A 254 10.37 2.81 16.32
N VAL A 255 9.33 3.14 15.53
CA VAL A 255 9.06 2.46 14.25
C VAL A 255 10.28 2.52 13.33
N HIS A 256 10.90 3.70 13.19
CA HIS A 256 12.04 3.85 12.28
C HIS A 256 13.24 3.00 12.67
N THR A 257 13.56 2.90 13.97
CA THR A 257 14.68 2.08 14.44
C THR A 257 14.43 0.60 14.18
N HIS A 258 13.20 0.12 14.38
CA HIS A 258 12.86 -1.27 14.10
C HIS A 258 12.85 -1.58 12.60
N ILE A 259 12.39 -0.64 11.76
CA ILE A 259 12.50 -0.81 10.30
C ILE A 259 13.96 -0.84 9.84
N LEU A 260 14.82 0.02 10.38
CA LEU A 260 16.23 0.05 10.02
C LEU A 260 16.98 -1.19 10.55
N THR A 261 16.73 -1.60 11.78
CA THR A 261 17.46 -2.72 12.40
C THR A 261 16.92 -4.07 11.96
N LEU A 262 15.63 -4.35 12.19
CA LEU A 262 15.01 -5.64 11.89
C LEU A 262 14.64 -5.77 10.39
N GLY A 263 14.39 -4.65 9.71
CA GLY A 263 14.18 -4.67 8.28
C GLY A 263 15.49 -4.61 7.50
N PHE A 264 16.09 -3.42 7.44
CA PHE A 264 17.25 -3.17 6.59
C PHE A 264 18.49 -3.99 7.00
N LEU A 265 19.00 -3.80 8.22
CA LEU A 265 20.27 -4.41 8.66
C LEU A 265 20.18 -5.93 8.75
N THR A 266 19.09 -6.49 9.29
CA THR A 266 18.91 -7.94 9.33
C THR A 266 18.86 -8.55 7.93
N LEU A 267 18.08 -7.98 7.00
CA LEU A 267 18.03 -8.51 5.63
C LEU A 267 19.32 -8.27 4.84
N LEU A 268 20.02 -7.17 5.11
CA LEU A 268 21.35 -6.94 4.54
C LEU A 268 22.34 -8.00 5.02
N GLY A 269 22.32 -8.32 6.32
CA GLY A 269 23.12 -9.39 6.91
C GLY A 269 22.80 -10.75 6.28
N VAL A 270 21.51 -11.09 6.15
CA VAL A 270 21.06 -12.31 5.45
C VAL A 270 21.62 -12.35 4.03
N TYR A 271 21.45 -11.26 3.26
CA TYR A 271 21.97 -11.16 1.90
C TYR A 271 23.49 -11.38 1.86
N LEU A 272 24.26 -10.73 2.74
CA LEU A 272 25.72 -10.85 2.75
C LEU A 272 26.21 -12.28 3.03
N ILE A 273 25.48 -13.04 3.84
CA ILE A 273 25.77 -14.45 4.09
C ILE A 273 25.44 -15.29 2.84
N VAL A 274 24.25 -15.10 2.27
CA VAL A 274 23.74 -15.98 1.20
C VAL A 274 24.11 -15.52 -0.22
N ARG A 275 24.83 -14.40 -0.39
CA ARG A 275 25.17 -13.83 -1.72
C ARG A 275 25.91 -14.79 -2.65
N ASN A 276 26.65 -15.73 -2.07
CA ASN A 276 27.44 -16.75 -2.77
C ASN A 276 26.74 -18.12 -2.84
N TYR A 277 25.49 -18.22 -2.38
CA TYR A 277 24.72 -19.46 -2.50
C TYR A 277 24.22 -19.61 -3.94
N ASP A 278 24.09 -20.87 -4.35
CA ASP A 278 23.32 -21.26 -5.52
C ASP A 278 21.81 -21.03 -5.30
N ASP A 279 21.04 -21.02 -6.39
CA ASP A 279 19.61 -20.69 -6.34
C ASP A 279 18.80 -21.75 -5.58
N GLU A 280 19.22 -23.02 -5.60
CA GLU A 280 18.56 -24.10 -4.85
C GLU A 280 18.59 -23.82 -3.34
N LYS A 281 19.75 -23.45 -2.80
CA LYS A 281 19.91 -23.07 -1.40
C LYS A 281 19.14 -21.80 -1.03
N ILE A 282 19.01 -20.84 -1.96
CA ILE A 282 18.18 -19.65 -1.73
C ILE A 282 16.69 -20.03 -1.65
N ILE A 283 16.23 -20.94 -2.50
CA ILE A 283 14.85 -21.44 -2.46
C ILE A 283 14.58 -22.16 -1.12
N GLU A 284 15.55 -22.89 -0.57
CA GLU A 284 15.40 -23.57 0.73
C GLU A 284 15.10 -22.64 1.90
N ILE A 285 15.63 -21.42 1.90
CA ILE A 285 15.39 -20.43 2.98
C ILE A 285 14.11 -19.62 2.77
N SER A 286 13.48 -19.71 1.59
CA SER A 286 12.35 -18.86 1.19
C SER A 286 11.18 -18.90 2.18
N LYS A 287 10.77 -20.07 2.66
CA LYS A 287 9.64 -20.18 3.60
C LYS A 287 9.92 -19.47 4.93
N ALA A 288 11.11 -19.66 5.48
CA ALA A 288 11.53 -18.99 6.72
C ALA A 288 11.61 -17.48 6.54
N TYR A 289 12.15 -17.03 5.39
CA TYR A 289 12.18 -15.62 5.01
C TYR A 289 10.78 -15.02 4.93
N HIS A 290 9.82 -15.64 4.24
CA HIS A 290 8.47 -15.10 4.12
C HIS A 290 7.75 -15.07 5.47
N THR A 291 7.92 -16.07 6.33
CA THR A 291 7.39 -16.05 7.71
C THR A 291 7.94 -14.86 8.49
N TYR A 292 9.26 -14.60 8.39
CA TYR A 292 9.90 -13.45 9.01
C TYR A 292 9.32 -12.12 8.52
N ILE A 293 9.19 -11.94 7.19
CA ILE A 293 8.65 -10.71 6.60
C ILE A 293 7.18 -10.48 6.96
N ILE A 294 6.35 -11.54 7.01
CA ILE A 294 4.95 -11.45 7.43
C ILE A 294 4.87 -11.02 8.90
N GLY A 295 5.62 -11.67 9.79
CA GLY A 295 5.67 -11.30 11.21
C GLY A 295 6.16 -9.87 11.41
N PHE A 296 7.22 -9.48 10.72
CA PHE A 296 7.77 -8.12 10.71
C PHE A 296 6.75 -7.08 10.24
N THR A 297 5.99 -7.38 9.18
CA THR A 297 4.96 -6.46 8.66
C THR A 297 3.86 -6.22 9.69
N ILE A 298 3.33 -7.29 10.32
CA ILE A 298 2.31 -7.19 11.38
C ILE A 298 2.87 -6.40 12.57
N PHE A 299 4.12 -6.68 12.95
CA PHE A 299 4.81 -5.97 14.02
C PHE A 299 4.91 -4.46 13.74
N ILE A 300 5.34 -4.05 12.55
CA ILE A 300 5.43 -2.62 12.17
C ILE A 300 4.05 -1.95 12.09
N VAL A 301 3.06 -2.60 11.47
CA VAL A 301 1.69 -2.08 11.38
C VAL A 301 1.12 -1.80 12.77
N THR A 302 1.28 -2.75 13.70
CA THR A 302 0.76 -2.58 15.06
C THR A 302 1.53 -1.52 15.85
N MET A 303 2.84 -1.36 15.66
CA MET A 303 3.60 -0.25 16.25
C MET A 303 3.15 1.12 15.72
N ILE A 304 2.91 1.26 14.41
CA ILE A 304 2.39 2.49 13.81
C ILE A 304 1.02 2.81 14.41
N LEU A 305 0.11 1.82 14.44
CA LEU A 305 -1.24 2.02 14.94
C LEU A 305 -1.28 2.39 16.43
N LYS A 306 -0.57 1.64 17.28
CA LYS A 306 -0.41 1.96 18.72
C LYS A 306 0.20 3.34 18.89
N GLY A 307 1.23 3.65 18.11
CA GLY A 307 1.94 4.91 18.20
C GLY A 307 1.08 6.12 17.82
N ILE A 308 0.29 6.03 16.74
CA ILE A 308 -0.69 7.07 16.37
C ILE A 308 -1.76 7.18 17.45
N TYR A 309 -2.33 6.05 17.91
CA TYR A 309 -3.36 6.04 18.95
C TYR A 309 -2.90 6.78 20.21
N THR A 310 -1.70 6.46 20.73
CA THR A 310 -1.13 7.13 21.91
C THR A 310 -1.06 8.64 21.77
N ILE A 311 -0.83 9.15 20.55
CA ILE A 311 -0.69 10.58 20.29
C ILE A 311 -2.06 11.27 20.15
N VAL A 312 -3.01 10.63 19.46
CA VAL A 312 -4.27 11.28 19.05
C VAL A 312 -5.47 10.95 19.94
N SER A 313 -5.36 9.98 20.84
CA SER A 313 -6.47 9.57 21.71
C SER A 313 -6.75 10.56 22.85
N ASP A 314 -5.82 11.46 23.14
CA ASP A 314 -5.92 12.43 24.25
C ASP A 314 -6.20 11.74 25.60
N GLY A 315 -5.59 10.56 25.80
CA GLY A 315 -5.78 9.75 27.01
C GLY A 315 -7.15 9.05 27.12
N LYS A 316 -8.06 9.23 26.15
CA LYS A 316 -9.38 8.59 26.16
C LYS A 316 -9.36 7.25 25.47
N GLU A 317 -10.14 6.30 25.99
CA GLU A 317 -10.31 5.00 25.37
C GLU A 317 -11.28 5.09 24.18
N THR A 318 -10.73 5.21 22.96
CA THR A 318 -11.54 5.27 21.72
C THR A 318 -11.62 3.92 20.99
N ILE A 319 -10.68 3.01 21.30
CA ILE A 319 -10.60 1.65 20.77
C ILE A 319 -10.02 0.70 21.84
N SER A 320 -10.28 -0.61 21.67
CA SER A 320 -9.77 -1.65 22.58
C SER A 320 -8.25 -1.84 22.45
N LEU A 321 -7.51 -1.43 23.48
CA LEU A 321 -6.05 -1.64 23.58
C LEU A 321 -5.66 -3.11 23.74
N SER A 322 -6.52 -3.91 24.39
CA SER A 322 -6.31 -5.35 24.55
C SER A 322 -6.34 -6.07 23.19
N ALA A 323 -7.28 -5.70 22.31
CA ALA A 323 -7.36 -6.25 20.96
C ALA A 323 -6.10 -5.94 20.13
N ILE A 324 -5.59 -4.70 20.16
CA ILE A 324 -4.34 -4.36 19.47
C ILE A 324 -3.16 -5.13 20.06
N SER A 325 -3.13 -5.30 21.38
CA SER A 325 -2.07 -6.04 22.06
C SER A 325 -2.06 -7.52 21.67
N GLY A 326 -3.22 -8.15 21.49
CA GLY A 326 -3.32 -9.51 20.95
C GLY A 326 -2.71 -9.64 19.55
N ILE A 327 -3.04 -8.73 18.63
CA ILE A 327 -2.50 -8.72 17.26
C ILE A 327 -1.00 -8.45 17.26
N SER A 328 -0.55 -7.53 18.11
CA SER A 328 0.87 -7.22 18.32
C SER A 328 1.64 -8.45 18.83
N GLY A 329 1.05 -9.23 19.74
CA GLY A 329 1.59 -10.49 20.22
C GLY A 329 1.74 -11.53 19.11
N LEU A 330 0.72 -11.70 18.25
CA LEU A 330 0.80 -12.59 17.09
C LEU A 330 1.92 -12.20 16.11
N GLY A 331 2.04 -10.90 15.81
CA GLY A 331 3.11 -10.39 14.96
C GLY A 331 4.49 -10.66 15.54
N HIS A 332 4.64 -10.45 16.85
CA HIS A 332 5.89 -10.72 17.56
C HIS A 332 6.25 -12.22 17.57
N THR A 333 5.29 -13.10 17.85
CA THR A 333 5.50 -14.56 17.81
C THR A 333 5.93 -15.03 16.42
N LEU A 334 5.25 -14.57 15.36
CA LEU A 334 5.63 -14.91 13.98
C LEU A 334 7.01 -14.37 13.61
N LEU A 335 7.33 -13.14 14.02
CA LEU A 335 8.66 -12.55 13.81
C LEU A 335 9.76 -13.39 14.47
N THR A 336 9.55 -13.81 15.72
CA THR A 336 10.50 -14.64 16.49
C THR A 336 10.67 -16.02 15.87
N ILE A 337 9.57 -16.70 15.52
CA ILE A 337 9.61 -17.99 14.82
C ILE A 337 10.35 -17.85 13.49
N GLY A 338 10.02 -16.80 12.72
CA GLY A 338 10.61 -16.53 11.42
C GLY A 338 12.12 -16.33 11.48
N ILE A 339 12.62 -15.53 12.43
CA ILE A 339 14.06 -15.26 12.54
C ILE A 339 14.84 -16.49 13.01
N ILE A 340 14.33 -17.22 14.01
CA ILE A 340 14.98 -18.44 14.52
C ILE A 340 15.07 -19.48 13.40
N TRP A 341 13.96 -19.68 12.67
CA TRP A 341 13.93 -20.63 11.57
C TRP A 341 14.86 -20.22 10.43
N LEU A 342 14.90 -18.94 10.08
CA LEU A 342 15.77 -18.41 9.02
C LEU A 342 17.25 -18.61 9.39
N MET A 343 17.64 -18.26 10.61
CA MET A 343 19.01 -18.42 11.09
C MET A 343 19.42 -19.89 11.17
N TYR A 344 18.53 -20.77 11.65
CA TYR A 344 18.79 -22.21 11.69
C TYR A 344 19.04 -22.79 10.29
N LYS A 345 18.21 -22.39 9.31
CA LYS A 345 18.38 -22.81 7.91
C LYS A 345 19.70 -22.35 7.32
N ILE A 346 20.05 -21.08 7.51
CA ILE A 346 21.34 -20.53 7.05
C ILE A 346 22.51 -21.26 7.72
N PHE A 347 22.45 -21.51 9.03
CA PHE A 347 23.50 -22.24 9.75
C PHE A 347 23.74 -23.65 9.18
N LYS A 348 22.67 -24.38 8.86
CA LYS A 348 22.77 -25.71 8.26
C LYS A 348 23.49 -25.66 6.90
N LEU A 349 23.09 -24.71 6.05
CA LEU A 349 23.66 -24.52 4.71
C LEU A 349 25.13 -24.08 4.76
N GLU A 350 25.51 -23.20 5.69
CA GLU A 350 26.91 -22.84 5.91
C GLU A 350 27.76 -24.04 6.34
N LYS A 351 27.25 -24.88 7.23
CA LYS A 351 27.96 -26.09 7.65
C LYS A 351 28.23 -27.03 6.48
N GLU A 352 27.25 -27.21 5.60
CA GLU A 352 27.38 -28.00 4.38
C GLU A 352 28.43 -27.39 3.43
N ASN A 353 28.41 -26.07 3.22
CA ASN A 353 29.39 -25.37 2.40
C ASN A 353 30.83 -25.50 2.95
N LEU A 354 31.00 -25.43 4.27
CA LEU A 354 32.31 -25.60 4.91
C LEU A 354 32.84 -27.03 4.77
N LEU A 355 31.97 -28.04 4.85
CA LEU A 355 32.36 -29.44 4.63
C LEU A 355 32.78 -29.68 3.17
N LEU A 356 32.10 -29.05 2.21
CA LEU A 356 32.46 -29.11 0.79
C LEU A 356 33.81 -28.43 0.50
N ARG A 357 34.15 -27.34 1.19
CA ARG A 357 35.45 -26.65 1.01
C ARG A 357 36.64 -27.40 1.63
N ARG A 358 36.40 -28.35 2.54
CA ARG A 358 37.42 -29.18 3.18
C ARG A 358 37.73 -30.46 2.40
N LYS A 359 36.88 -30.82 1.45
CA LYS A 359 37.12 -31.88 0.47
C LYS A 359 37.71 -31.25 -0.79
#